data_AF-A0A268NTN5-F1
#
_entry.id   AF-A0A268NTN5-F1
#
_cell.length_a   1.000
_cell.length_b   1.000
_cell.length_c   1.000
_cell.angle_alpha   90.00
_cell.angle_beta   90.00
_cell.angle_gamma   90.00
#
_symmetry.space_group_name_H-M   'P 1'
#
loop_
_entity.id
_entity.type
_entity.pdbx_description
1 polymer ?
#
loop_
_entity_poly.entity_id
_entity_poly.type
_entity_poly.pdbx_seq_one_letter_code
_entity_poly.pdbx_strand_id
1 'polypeptide(L)' 'MKTLSDKILIEACKNAIKLNLDPDFILLLLKECQRRNLPISHHLNGKDRQVIDKTWNEKEGDSTYGRF' A
#
# COMPACT_ATOMS: atom_id res chain seq x y z
N MET A 1 -5.13 -6.95 8.90
CA MET A 1 -4.74 -6.35 10.20
C MET A 1 -5.95 -5.68 10.81
N LYS A 2 -6.81 -6.38 11.57
CA LYS A 2 -8.12 -5.83 11.98
C LYS A 2 -8.10 -4.98 13.26
N THR A 3 -7.04 -5.08 14.06
CA THR A 3 -6.93 -4.44 15.39
C THR A 3 -6.03 -3.21 15.41
N LEU A 4 -5.25 -2.96 14.36
CA LEU A 4 -4.47 -1.74 14.25
C LEU A 4 -5.40 -0.53 14.14
N SER A 5 -5.07 0.56 14.83
CA SER A 5 -5.74 1.84 14.62
C SER A 5 -5.32 2.43 13.26
N ASP A 6 -6.19 3.26 12.68
CA ASP A 6 -5.96 3.83 11.35
C ASP A 6 -4.68 4.68 11.31
N LYS A 7 -4.39 5.42 12.39
CA LYS A 7 -3.17 6.20 12.52
C LYS A 7 -1.92 5.32 12.43
N ILE A 8 -1.89 4.22 13.18
CA ILE A 8 -0.74 3.30 13.21
C ILE A 8 -0.61 2.58 11.87
N LEU A 9 -1.73 2.26 11.22
CA LEU A 9 -1.71 1.60 9.92
C LEU A 9 -1.10 2.49 8.83
N ILE A 10 -1.46 3.78 8.81
CA ILE A 10 -0.89 4.77 7.88
C ILE A 10 0.60 4.96 8.16
N GLU A 11 0.99 5.07 9.43
CA GLU A 11 2.38 5.24 9.83
C GLU A 11 3.24 4.02 9.48
N ALA A 12 2.72 2.81 9.73
CA ALA A 12 3.37 1.57 9.34
C ALA A 12 3.57 1.50 7.81
N CYS A 13 2.57 1.91 7.03
CA CYS A 13 2.67 1.94 5.57
C CYS A 13 3.77 2.90 5.09
N LYS A 14 3.84 4.10 5.66
CA LYS A 14 4.91 5.07 5.36
C LYS A 14 6.29 4.55 5.70
N ASN A 15 6.43 3.99 6.90
CA ASN A 15 7.72 3.48 7.36
C ASN A 15 8.15 2.26 6.53
N ALA A 16 7.23 1.39 6.16
CA ALA A 16 7.53 0.24 5.31
C ALA A 16 8.06 0.65 3.93
N ILE A 17 7.44 1.68 3.30
CA ILE A 17 7.92 2.23 2.02
C ILE A 17 9.28 2.92 2.20
N LYS A 18 9.43 3.75 3.22
CA LYS A 18 10.68 4.50 3.49
C LYS A 18 11.87 3.59 3.77
N LEU A 19 11.62 2.47 4.47
CA LEU A 19 12.64 1.46 4.79
C LEU A 19 12.84 0.45 3.67
N ASN A 20 12.09 0.56 2.56
CA ASN A 20 12.10 -0.38 1.45
C ASN A 20 11.94 -1.83 1.93
N LEU A 21 10.97 -2.05 2.81
CA LEU A 21 10.62 -3.38 3.30
C LEU A 21 10.07 -4.25 2.18
N ASP A 22 9.81 -5.51 2.52
CA ASP A 22 9.25 -6.49 1.61
C ASP A 22 8.01 -5.94 0.83
N PRO A 23 8.00 -6.04 -0.51
CA PRO A 23 6.91 -5.53 -1.33
C PRO A 23 5.55 -6.18 -1.04
N ASP A 24 5.51 -7.46 -0.68
CA ASP A 24 4.26 -8.15 -0.35
C ASP A 24 3.70 -7.64 0.99
N PHE A 25 4.57 -7.33 1.95
CA PHE A 25 4.18 -6.67 3.20
C PHE A 25 3.63 -5.26 2.95
N ILE A 26 4.28 -4.47 2.10
CA ILE A 26 3.80 -3.12 1.72
C ILE A 26 2.44 -3.24 1.03
N LEU A 27 2.26 -4.20 0.12
CA LEU A 27 0.99 -4.44 -0.57
C LEU A 27 -0.12 -4.82 0.42
N LEU A 28 0.19 -5.64 1.43
CA LEU A 28 -0.77 -6.00 2.47
C LEU A 28 -1.25 -4.78 3.27
N LEU A 29 -0.34 -3.87 3.61
CA LEU A 29 -0.67 -2.61 4.30
C LEU A 29 -1.55 -1.71 3.43
N LEU A 30 -1.21 -1.57 2.14
CA LEU A 30 -1.98 -0.77 1.19
C LEU A 30 -3.40 -1.33 1.00
N LYS A 31 -3.53 -2.65 0.82
CA LYS A 31 -4.83 -3.32 0.71
C LYS A 31 -5.68 -3.12 1.96
N GLU A 32 -5.09 -3.20 3.15
CA GLU A 32 -5.83 -2.93 4.40
C GLU A 32 -6.29 -1.47 4.49
N CYS A 33 -5.47 -0.53 4.05
CA CYS A 33 -5.83 0.90 4.03
C CYS A 33 -6.95 1.18 3.02
N GLN A 34 -6.88 0.59 1.83
CA GLN A 34 -7.94 0.68 0.83
C GLN A 34 -9.24 0.06 1.36
N ARG A 35 -9.17 -1.11 2.02
CA ARG A 35 -10.32 -1.78 2.65
C ARG A 35 -11.01 -0.90 3.69
N ARG A 36 -10.24 -0.07 4.40
CA ARG A 36 -10.74 0.88 5.41
C ARG A 36 -11.03 2.27 4.86
N ASN A 37 -10.88 2.47 3.54
CA ASN A 37 -11.04 3.74 2.86
C ASN A 37 -10.18 4.88 3.43
N LEU A 38 -8.93 4.56 3.83
CA LEU A 38 -8.01 5.53 4.41
C LEU A 38 -7.29 6.35 3.32
N PRO A 39 -7.18 7.68 3.47
CA PRO A 39 -6.60 8.58 2.47
C PRO A 39 -5.07 8.50 2.44
N ILE A 40 -4.51 7.34 2.09
CA ILE A 40 -3.06 7.14 1.99
C ILE A 40 -2.41 8.02 0.92
N SER A 41 -3.10 8.29 -0.19
CA SER A 41 -2.58 9.08 -1.32
C SER A 41 -2.18 10.50 -0.93
N HIS A 42 -2.85 11.11 0.04
CA HIS A 42 -2.53 12.44 0.55
C HIS A 42 -1.31 12.48 1.46
N HIS A 43 -0.85 11.30 1.89
CA HIS A 43 0.17 11.13 2.89
C HIS A 43 1.49 10.60 2.31
N LEU A 44 1.51 10.25 1.02
CA LEU A 44 2.65 9.73 0.30
C LEU A 44 3.28 10.82 -0.56
N ASN A 45 4.61 10.90 -0.58
CA ASN A 45 5.31 11.80 -1.47
C ASN A 45 5.36 11.23 -2.90
N GLY A 46 5.61 12.08 -3.90
CA GLY A 46 5.64 11.66 -5.31
C GLY A 46 6.67 10.56 -5.65
N LYS A 47 7.67 10.33 -4.79
CA LYS A 47 8.60 9.20 -4.91
C LYS A 47 8.01 7.89 -4.37
N ASP A 48 7.23 7.96 -3.30
CA ASP A 48 6.57 6.79 -2.68
C ASP A 48 5.48 6.25 -3.61
N ARG A 49 4.81 7.14 -4.34
CA ARG A 49 3.79 6.78 -5.33
C ARG A 49 4.34 5.90 -6.47
N GLN A 50 5.59 6.13 -6.89
CA GLN A 50 6.23 5.30 -7.91
C GLN A 50 6.54 3.87 -7.42
N VAL A 51 6.85 3.71 -6.13
CA VAL A 51 7.05 2.38 -5.53
C VAL A 51 5.73 1.61 -5.52
N ILE A 52 4.65 2.29 -5.12
CA ILE A 52 3.31 1.73 -5.11
C ILE A 52 2.88 1.32 -6.52
N ASP A 53 2.98 2.23 -7.49
CA ASP A 53 2.59 1.96 -8.88
C ASP A 53 3.39 0.78 -9.46
N LYS A 54 4.67 0.61 -9.09
CA LYS A 54 5.45 -0.58 -9.44
C LYS A 54 4.94 -1.85 -8.76
N THR A 55 4.71 -1.83 -7.44
CA THR A 55 4.22 -2.99 -6.69
C THR A 55 2.84 -3.47 -7.15
N TRP A 56 1.97 -2.56 -7.60
CA TRP A 56 0.67 -2.93 -8.20
C TRP A 56 0.83 -3.50 -9.62
N ASN A 57 1.65 -2.87 -10.48
CA ASN A 57 1.83 -3.33 -11.87
C ASN A 57 2.55 -4.69 -11.95
N GLU A 58 3.50 -4.98 -11.06
CA GLU A 58 4.20 -6.28 -11.04
C GLU A 58 3.27 -7.44 -10.64
N LYS A 59 2.15 -7.17 -9.97
CA LYS A 59 1.15 -8.18 -9.57
C LYS A 59 -0.05 -8.26 -10.52
N GLU A 60 -0.37 -7.21 -11.27
CA GLU A 60 -1.41 -7.27 -12.33
C GLU A 60 -0.97 -8.06 -13.57
N GLY A 61 0.34 -8.28 -13.75
CA GLY A 61 0.85 -9.20 -14.78
C GLY A 61 0.49 -10.68 -14.56
N ASP A 62 0.01 -11.04 -13.36
CA ASP A 62 -0.22 -12.44 -12.96
C ASP A 62 -1.68 -12.70 -12.49
N SER A 63 -2.59 -11.73 -12.62
CA SER A 63 -3.97 -11.86 -12.14
C SER A 63 -4.99 -11.44 -13.20
N THR A 64 -5.64 -12.46 -13.78
CA THR A 64 -6.82 -12.42 -14.65
C THR A 64 -8.09 -11.88 -13.97
N TYR A 65 -8.01 -10.80 -13.19
CA TYR A 65 -9.20 -10.17 -12.58
C TYR A 65 -9.18 -8.65 -12.74
N GLY A 66 -9.77 -8.20 -13.86
CA GLY A 66 -11.00 -7.41 -13.80
C GLY A 66 -10.91 -6.03 -13.17
N ARG A 67 -10.37 -5.10 -13.95
CA ARG A 67 -10.65 -3.66 -13.96
C ARG A 67 -12.15 -3.38 -13.74
N PHE A 68 -12.52 -2.76 -12.61
CA PHE A 68 -13.77 -2.03 -12.41
C PHE A 68 -13.54 -0.81 -11.52
#